data_AF-A0A139MZ27-F1
#
_entry.id   AF-A0A139MZ27-F1
#
_cell.length_a   1.000
_cell.length_b   1.000
_cell.length_c   1.000
_cell.angle_alpha   90.00
_cell.angle_beta   90.00
_cell.angle_gamma   90.00
#
_symmetry.space_group_name_H-M   'P 1'
#
loop_
_entity.id
_entity.type
_entity.pdbx_description
1 polymer ?
#
loop_
_entity_poly.entity_id
_entity_poly.type
_entity_poly.pdbx_seq_one_letter_code
_entity_poly.pdbx_strand_id
1 'polypeptide(L)'
;MKTENTTLHAVKALACFSIVSLHFLLPGEFGVFYQIVARFAVPFFMMLSGYFSFNISREKVKYRLKQMLLLTIASLIFYSIVHFIDLVLSGELAEKIATIDLSDFANFFFFNSPRDLIGSAATPTWYLLAISYIYGLYLLFYKYFHRLTTFGLSLILLALAFCIEFNTNSTLYYRNFLFMGLPFFIMGMQFAKHRERILAYNLSSARKWAISLGIVGLILLEYGFMGTEHDLYPSSLLSSSAIFLYAIRNGTNIDVPILNNIAKRYATMIYIIHPFIIFIFRQLMPRNGIYSFGFFIILLLSYLLSMAFQKVVRPRIISLLPA
;
A
#
# COMPACT_ATOMS: atom_id res chain seq x y z
N MET A 1 -21.93 19.11 7.69
CA MET A 1 -20.51 18.66 7.77
C MET A 1 -20.50 17.15 7.91
N LYS A 2 -19.82 16.39 7.02
CA LYS A 2 -19.53 14.98 7.31
C LYS A 2 -18.52 14.97 8.45
N THR A 3 -18.87 14.39 9.59
CA THR A 3 -17.96 14.18 10.71
C THR A 3 -16.74 13.40 10.23
N GLU A 4 -15.57 13.86 10.64
CA GLU A 4 -14.30 13.27 10.28
C GLU A 4 -14.17 11.88 10.95
N ASN A 5 -13.61 10.90 10.24
CA ASN A 5 -13.38 9.57 10.79
C ASN A 5 -11.92 9.46 11.28
N THR A 6 -11.70 9.83 12.55
CA THR A 6 -10.38 9.82 13.20
C THR A 6 -9.86 8.40 13.38
N THR A 7 -10.72 7.42 13.59
CA THR A 7 -10.31 6.00 13.69
C THR A 7 -9.72 5.51 12.37
N LEU A 8 -10.33 5.85 11.24
CA LEU A 8 -9.81 5.52 9.92
C LEU A 8 -8.48 6.21 9.64
N HIS A 9 -8.28 7.43 10.15
CA HIS A 9 -6.98 8.11 10.11
C HIS A 9 -5.93 7.38 10.95
N ALA A 10 -6.26 6.97 12.16
CA ALA A 10 -5.36 6.20 13.01
C ALA A 10 -4.93 4.89 12.34
N VAL A 11 -5.88 4.15 11.76
CA VAL A 11 -5.58 2.91 11.02
C VAL A 11 -4.76 3.19 9.77
N LYS A 12 -5.03 4.27 9.03
CA LYS A 12 -4.21 4.66 7.87
C LYS A 12 -2.76 4.97 8.28
N ALA A 13 -2.54 5.60 9.43
CA ALA A 13 -1.21 5.82 9.98
C ALA A 13 -0.53 4.51 10.38
N LEU A 14 -1.26 3.57 11.01
CA LEU A 14 -0.77 2.23 11.33
C LEU A 14 -0.40 1.43 10.07
N ALA A 15 -1.21 1.50 9.01
CA ALA A 15 -0.91 0.87 7.73
C ALA A 15 0.35 1.48 7.10
N CYS A 16 0.55 2.79 7.22
CA CYS A 16 1.78 3.46 6.77
C CYS A 16 3.02 2.95 7.54
N PHE A 17 2.94 2.84 8.86
CA PHE A 17 3.97 2.22 9.71
C PHE A 17 4.26 0.78 9.25
N SER A 18 3.20 0.00 9.01
CA SER A 18 3.28 -1.41 8.62
C SER A 18 3.98 -1.60 7.27
N ILE A 19 3.74 -0.72 6.29
CA ILE A 19 4.47 -0.76 5.02
C ILE A 19 5.96 -0.57 5.23
N VAL A 20 6.38 0.38 6.08
CA VAL A 20 7.80 0.58 6.37
C VAL A 20 8.40 -0.67 7.02
N SER A 21 7.67 -1.32 7.94
CA SER A 21 8.14 -2.54 8.60
C SER A 21 8.25 -3.75 7.67
N LEU A 22 7.49 -3.77 6.56
CA LEU A 22 7.62 -4.80 5.52
C LEU A 22 8.90 -4.65 4.68
N HIS A 23 9.60 -3.51 4.75
CA HIS A 23 10.82 -3.25 3.96
C HIS A 23 12.05 -3.10 4.85
N PHE A 24 11.85 -2.79 6.13
CA PHE A 24 12.88 -2.86 7.15
C PHE A 24 12.27 -3.39 8.45
N LEU A 25 12.70 -4.57 8.87
CA LEU A 25 12.07 -5.28 9.99
C LEU A 25 12.22 -4.52 11.30
N LEU A 26 11.22 -4.69 12.16
CA LEU A 26 11.36 -4.42 13.58
C LEU A 26 12.42 -5.39 14.17
N PRO A 27 13.04 -5.03 15.30
CA PRO A 27 14.08 -5.86 15.90
C PRO A 27 13.54 -7.19 16.46
N GLY A 28 14.36 -8.24 16.32
CA GLY A 28 14.13 -9.57 16.92
C GLY A 28 12.98 -10.37 16.30
N GLU A 29 12.62 -11.47 16.96
CA GLU A 29 11.54 -12.39 16.55
C GLU A 29 10.18 -11.68 16.39
N PHE A 30 9.94 -10.65 17.20
CA PHE A 30 8.74 -9.84 17.08
C PHE A 30 8.64 -9.20 15.70
N GLY A 31 9.75 -8.72 15.12
CA GLY A 31 9.72 -8.11 13.80
C GLY A 31 9.49 -9.12 12.68
N VAL A 32 10.00 -10.35 12.84
CA VAL A 32 9.72 -11.44 11.90
C VAL A 32 8.23 -11.77 11.91
N PHE A 33 7.66 -11.99 13.09
CA PHE A 33 6.22 -12.21 13.28
C PHE A 33 5.37 -11.05 12.75
N TYR A 34 5.77 -9.81 13.05
CA TYR A 34 5.03 -8.62 12.64
C TYR A 34 4.96 -8.44 11.12
N GLN A 35 5.86 -9.06 10.34
CA GLN A 35 5.73 -9.03 8.87
C GLN A 35 4.39 -9.57 8.40
N ILE A 36 3.92 -10.69 8.96
CA ILE A 36 2.63 -11.29 8.58
C ILE A 36 1.50 -10.37 8.98
N VAL A 37 1.56 -9.84 10.20
CA VAL A 37 0.58 -8.87 10.70
C VAL A 37 0.53 -7.66 9.76
N ALA A 38 1.68 -7.12 9.37
CA ALA A 38 1.82 -5.93 8.53
C ALA A 38 1.29 -6.10 7.09
N ARG A 39 1.11 -7.34 6.61
CA ARG A 39 0.54 -7.62 5.26
C ARG A 39 -0.87 -7.06 5.07
N PHE A 40 -1.60 -6.71 6.14
CA PHE A 40 -2.91 -6.06 6.04
C PHE A 40 -2.85 -4.68 5.35
N ALA A 41 -1.69 -4.01 5.36
CA ALA A 41 -1.57 -2.60 5.03
C ALA A 41 -1.88 -2.27 3.55
N VAL A 42 -1.34 -3.05 2.62
CA VAL A 42 -1.60 -2.85 1.18
C VAL A 42 -3.08 -3.11 0.83
N PRO A 43 -3.70 -4.24 1.23
CA PRO A 43 -5.14 -4.45 1.14
C PRO A 43 -5.95 -3.29 1.71
N PHE A 44 -5.57 -2.78 2.88
CA PHE A 44 -6.23 -1.65 3.52
C PHE A 44 -6.20 -0.39 2.66
N PHE A 45 -5.06 -0.01 2.06
CA PHE A 45 -4.97 1.16 1.19
C PHE A 45 -5.78 1.01 -0.12
N MET A 46 -5.82 -0.20 -0.69
CA MET A 46 -6.66 -0.48 -1.85
C MET A 46 -8.15 -0.37 -1.50
N MET A 47 -8.57 -0.96 -0.38
CA MET A 47 -9.94 -0.80 0.15
C MET A 47 -10.28 0.65 0.45
N LEU A 48 -9.36 1.42 1.03
CA LEU A 48 -9.54 2.85 1.31
C LEU A 48 -9.84 3.62 0.03
N SER A 49 -9.04 3.37 -1.02
CA SER A 49 -9.21 3.99 -2.33
C SER A 49 -10.55 3.61 -2.97
N GLY A 50 -10.94 2.35 -2.90
CA GLY A 50 -12.23 1.86 -3.38
C GLY A 50 -13.41 2.45 -2.64
N TYR A 51 -13.38 2.44 -1.32
CA TYR A 51 -14.44 2.95 -0.45
C TYR A 51 -14.76 4.42 -0.75
N PHE A 52 -13.75 5.26 -0.85
CA PHE A 52 -13.96 6.68 -1.18
C PHE A 52 -14.24 6.90 -2.67
N SER A 53 -14.13 5.89 -3.53
CA SER A 53 -14.42 5.95 -4.97
C SER A 53 -15.82 5.44 -5.33
N PHE A 54 -16.60 4.97 -4.36
CA PHE A 54 -17.95 4.53 -4.62
C PHE A 54 -18.86 5.71 -5.01
N ASN A 55 -19.57 5.57 -6.14
CA ASN A 55 -20.56 6.52 -6.65
C ASN A 55 -20.04 7.97 -6.80
N ILE A 56 -18.79 8.13 -7.23
CA ILE A 56 -18.22 9.45 -7.55
C ILE A 56 -18.40 9.78 -9.03
N SER A 57 -18.44 11.08 -9.37
CA SER A 57 -18.59 11.51 -10.76
C SER A 57 -17.36 11.15 -11.62
N ARG A 58 -17.56 11.06 -12.93
CA ARG A 58 -16.49 10.75 -13.90
C ARG A 58 -15.34 11.76 -13.81
N GLU A 59 -15.64 13.02 -13.55
CA GLU A 59 -14.67 14.11 -13.35
C GLU A 59 -13.84 13.87 -12.10
N LYS A 60 -14.44 13.39 -11.02
CA LYS A 60 -13.72 13.02 -9.79
C LYS A 60 -12.83 11.80 -10.02
N VAL A 61 -13.28 10.79 -10.77
CA VAL A 61 -12.43 9.65 -11.17
C VAL A 61 -11.25 10.14 -12.01
N LYS A 62 -11.48 10.99 -13.02
CA LYS A 62 -10.44 11.62 -13.86
C LYS A 62 -9.43 12.40 -13.01
N TYR A 63 -9.92 13.19 -12.07
CA TYR A 63 -9.08 13.95 -11.15
C TYR A 63 -8.19 13.02 -10.32
N ARG A 64 -8.76 11.95 -9.73
CA ARG A 64 -8.00 10.97 -8.95
C ARG A 64 -6.97 10.23 -9.79
N LEU A 65 -7.33 9.81 -11.01
CA LEU A 65 -6.38 9.23 -11.95
C LEU A 65 -5.22 10.19 -12.23
N LYS A 66 -5.51 11.47 -12.54
CA LYS A 66 -4.48 12.49 -12.77
C LYS A 66 -3.55 12.62 -11.55
N GLN A 67 -4.11 12.70 -10.34
CA GLN A 67 -3.29 12.78 -9.12
C GLN A 67 -2.40 11.55 -8.93
N MET A 68 -2.94 10.35 -9.15
CA MET A 68 -2.16 9.11 -9.03
C MET A 68 -1.08 9.03 -10.10
N LEU A 69 -1.39 9.34 -11.37
CA LEU A 69 -0.42 9.38 -12.46
C LEU A 69 0.71 10.39 -12.20
N LEU A 70 0.40 11.58 -11.69
CA LEU A 70 1.43 12.57 -11.33
C LEU A 70 2.36 12.05 -10.25
N LEU A 71 1.82 11.41 -9.21
CA LEU A 71 2.63 10.78 -8.16
C LEU A 71 3.45 9.61 -8.70
N THR A 72 2.86 8.78 -9.56
CA THR A 72 3.54 7.65 -10.21
C THR A 72 4.71 8.16 -11.03
N ILE A 73 4.49 9.12 -11.95
CA ILE A 73 5.54 9.69 -12.80
C ILE A 73 6.63 10.33 -11.95
N ALA A 74 6.28 11.15 -10.96
CA ALA A 74 7.25 11.77 -10.07
C ALA A 74 8.08 10.72 -9.32
N SER A 75 7.44 9.66 -8.83
CA SER A 75 8.12 8.57 -8.13
C SER A 75 9.02 7.75 -9.06
N LEU A 76 8.56 7.46 -10.29
CA LEU A 76 9.36 6.74 -11.29
C LEU A 76 10.61 7.54 -11.66
N ILE A 77 10.45 8.84 -11.98
CA ILE A 77 11.59 9.73 -12.28
C ILE A 77 12.56 9.78 -11.11
N PHE A 78 12.05 9.95 -9.89
CA PHE A 78 12.88 9.99 -8.68
C PHE A 78 13.71 8.72 -8.53
N TYR A 79 13.10 7.54 -8.63
CA TYR A 79 13.81 6.27 -8.48
C TYR A 79 14.70 5.93 -9.67
N SER A 80 14.35 6.35 -10.89
CA SER A 80 15.25 6.28 -12.05
C SER A 80 16.54 7.06 -11.81
N ILE A 81 16.45 8.27 -11.25
CA ILE A 81 17.62 9.09 -10.91
C ILE A 81 18.45 8.40 -9.82
N VAL A 82 17.81 7.92 -8.75
CA VAL A 82 18.50 7.19 -7.65
C VAL A 82 19.23 5.97 -8.19
N HIS A 83 18.56 5.15 -9.02
CA HIS A 83 19.16 3.95 -9.60
C HIS A 83 20.29 4.27 -10.57
N PHE A 84 20.13 5.31 -11.41
CA PHE A 84 21.19 5.76 -12.31
C PHE A 84 22.44 6.20 -11.54
N ILE A 85 22.28 6.99 -10.47
CA ILE A 85 23.39 7.42 -9.61
C ILE A 85 24.07 6.20 -8.99
N ASP A 86 23.30 5.25 -8.46
CA ASP A 86 23.83 4.01 -7.87
C ASP A 86 24.68 3.22 -8.87
N LEU A 87 24.19 3.01 -10.09
CA LEU A 87 24.90 2.32 -11.16
C LEU A 87 26.18 3.02 -11.62
N VAL A 88 26.19 4.36 -11.63
CA VAL A 88 27.39 5.14 -11.95
C VAL A 88 28.42 5.00 -10.83
N LEU A 89 27.99 5.05 -9.56
CA LEU A 89 28.89 4.93 -8.41
C LEU A 89 29.42 3.50 -8.22
N SER A 90 28.64 2.47 -8.58
CA SER A 90 29.08 1.07 -8.54
C SER A 90 29.90 0.64 -9.76
N GLY A 91 29.85 1.40 -10.86
CA GLY A 91 30.49 1.05 -12.13
C GLY A 91 29.71 0.01 -12.96
N GLU A 92 28.47 -0.31 -12.58
CA GLU A 92 27.65 -1.35 -13.21
C GLU A 92 26.74 -0.84 -14.35
N LEU A 93 26.81 0.46 -14.68
CA LEU A 93 25.91 1.08 -15.67
C LEU A 93 25.95 0.38 -17.04
N ALA A 94 27.14 0.08 -17.56
CA ALA A 94 27.31 -0.54 -18.88
C ALA A 94 26.73 -1.96 -18.92
N GLU A 95 26.97 -2.74 -17.86
CA GLU A 95 26.41 -4.09 -17.70
C GLU A 95 24.88 -4.01 -17.63
N LYS A 96 24.33 -3.10 -16.81
CA LYS A 96 22.88 -2.97 -16.69
C LYS A 96 22.24 -2.65 -18.03
N ILE A 97 22.77 -1.70 -18.79
CA ILE A 97 22.23 -1.35 -20.12
C ILE A 97 22.26 -2.56 -21.07
N ALA A 98 23.32 -3.38 -21.03
CA ALA A 98 23.45 -4.56 -21.87
C ALA A 98 22.44 -5.66 -21.52
N THR A 99 21.97 -5.71 -20.27
CA THR A 99 21.01 -6.73 -19.79
C THR A 99 19.54 -6.35 -19.94
N ILE A 100 19.21 -5.09 -20.25
CA ILE A 100 17.82 -4.65 -20.41
C ILE A 100 17.21 -5.34 -21.62
N ASP A 101 16.08 -6.03 -21.40
CA ASP A 101 15.37 -6.73 -22.46
C ASP A 101 13.94 -6.19 -22.67
N LEU A 102 13.27 -6.67 -23.71
CA LEU A 102 11.88 -6.30 -23.98
C LEU A 102 10.91 -6.82 -22.90
N SER A 103 11.28 -7.91 -22.21
CA SER A 103 10.48 -8.52 -21.15
C SER A 103 10.42 -7.63 -19.91
N ASP A 104 11.46 -6.85 -19.60
CA ASP A 104 11.49 -5.86 -18.53
C ASP A 104 10.42 -4.77 -18.75
N PHE A 105 10.29 -4.29 -20.00
CA PHE A 105 9.24 -3.35 -20.37
C PHE A 105 7.86 -4.00 -20.29
N ALA A 106 7.71 -5.25 -20.73
CA ALA A 106 6.46 -5.99 -20.59
C ALA A 106 6.08 -6.16 -19.11
N ASN A 107 7.04 -6.49 -18.24
CA ASN A 107 6.87 -6.62 -16.79
C ASN A 107 6.42 -5.30 -16.16
N PHE A 108 7.00 -4.19 -16.60
CA PHE A 108 6.57 -2.85 -16.19
C PHE A 108 5.13 -2.53 -16.61
N PHE A 109 4.80 -2.68 -17.89
CA PHE A 109 3.51 -2.24 -18.43
C PHE A 109 2.36 -3.19 -18.10
N PHE A 110 2.57 -4.50 -18.08
CA PHE A 110 1.49 -5.48 -17.87
C PHE A 110 1.37 -5.92 -16.41
N PHE A 111 2.48 -6.01 -15.68
CA PHE A 111 2.51 -6.55 -14.32
C PHE A 111 2.83 -5.51 -13.25
N ASN A 112 2.96 -4.23 -13.61
CA ASN A 112 3.29 -3.15 -12.69
C ASN A 112 4.60 -3.41 -11.92
N SER A 113 5.59 -4.07 -12.53
CA SER A 113 6.90 -4.34 -11.92
C SER A 113 7.96 -3.38 -12.48
N PRO A 114 8.28 -2.28 -11.77
CA PRO A 114 9.34 -1.36 -12.18
C PRO A 114 10.73 -1.78 -11.70
N ARG A 115 10.82 -2.81 -10.84
CA ARG A 115 12.07 -3.22 -10.19
C ARG A 115 13.19 -3.50 -11.18
N ASP A 116 12.87 -4.19 -12.27
CA ASP A 116 13.87 -4.68 -13.22
C ASP A 116 14.43 -3.53 -14.09
N LEU A 117 13.64 -2.48 -14.31
CA LEU A 117 14.06 -1.29 -15.06
C LEU A 117 14.76 -0.23 -14.19
N ILE A 118 14.26 0.01 -12.98
CA ILE A 118 14.64 1.17 -12.16
C ILE A 118 15.06 0.81 -10.72
N GLY A 119 15.50 -0.43 -10.53
CA GLY A 119 16.14 -0.90 -9.31
C GLY A 119 15.19 -1.31 -8.19
N SER A 120 15.74 -2.01 -7.20
CA SER A 120 14.98 -2.58 -6.08
C SER A 120 14.32 -1.53 -5.17
N ALA A 121 14.91 -0.33 -5.06
CA ALA A 121 14.33 0.78 -4.30
C ALA A 121 12.98 1.25 -4.87
N ALA A 122 12.76 1.06 -6.18
CA ALA A 122 11.50 1.38 -6.83
C ALA A 122 10.40 0.34 -6.60
N THR A 123 10.72 -0.84 -6.03
CA THR A 123 9.76 -1.95 -5.88
C THR A 123 8.41 -1.47 -5.34
N PRO A 124 8.32 -0.65 -4.27
CA PRO A 124 7.04 -0.26 -3.70
C PRO A 124 6.15 0.50 -4.68
N THR A 125 6.72 1.20 -5.67
CA THR A 125 5.98 1.99 -6.68
C THR A 125 5.01 1.18 -7.53
N TRP A 126 5.09 -0.17 -7.51
CA TRP A 126 4.08 -1.06 -8.06
C TRP A 126 2.65 -0.69 -7.61
N TYR A 127 2.47 -0.26 -6.36
CA TYR A 127 1.14 0.12 -5.84
C TYR A 127 0.61 1.40 -6.52
N LEU A 128 1.47 2.38 -6.82
CA LEU A 128 1.08 3.62 -7.51
C LEU A 128 0.71 3.36 -8.98
N LEU A 129 1.44 2.45 -9.63
CA LEU A 129 1.08 1.93 -10.95
C LEU A 129 -0.27 1.21 -10.89
N ALA A 130 -0.42 0.28 -9.94
CA ALA A 130 -1.62 -0.53 -9.80
C ALA A 130 -2.88 0.31 -9.58
N ILE A 131 -2.84 1.29 -8.68
CA ILE A 131 -3.99 2.16 -8.43
C ILE A 131 -4.31 3.06 -9.64
N SER A 132 -3.29 3.50 -10.39
CA SER A 132 -3.50 4.26 -11.63
C SER A 132 -4.20 3.41 -12.69
N TYR A 133 -3.82 2.14 -12.82
CA TYR A 133 -4.46 1.19 -13.74
C TYR A 133 -5.92 0.95 -13.35
N ILE A 134 -6.22 0.77 -12.06
CA ILE A 134 -7.59 0.59 -11.57
C ILE A 134 -8.45 1.82 -11.88
N TYR A 135 -7.96 3.04 -11.65
CA TYR A 135 -8.71 4.24 -12.02
C TYR A 135 -8.86 4.39 -13.54
N GLY A 136 -7.87 3.97 -14.34
CA GLY A 136 -7.98 3.87 -15.80
C GLY A 136 -9.10 2.94 -16.24
N LEU A 137 -9.16 1.73 -15.67
CA LEU A 137 -10.25 0.76 -15.87
C LEU A 137 -11.59 1.31 -15.42
N TYR A 138 -11.64 2.02 -14.29
CA TYR A 138 -12.86 2.66 -13.83
C TYR A 138 -13.33 3.71 -14.86
N LEU A 139 -12.46 4.52 -15.43
CA LEU A 139 -12.86 5.46 -16.49
C LEU A 139 -13.30 4.78 -17.77
N LEU A 140 -12.59 3.74 -18.19
CA LEU A 140 -12.88 2.97 -19.40
C LEU A 140 -14.28 2.34 -19.32
N PHE A 141 -14.59 1.72 -18.18
CA PHE A 141 -15.86 1.05 -17.94
C PHE A 141 -16.84 1.87 -17.11
N TYR A 142 -16.71 3.20 -17.01
CA TYR A 142 -17.42 4.04 -16.03
C TYR A 142 -18.92 3.74 -15.89
N LYS A 143 -19.63 3.56 -17.02
CA LYS A 143 -21.08 3.25 -17.05
C LYS A 143 -21.41 1.89 -16.42
N TYR A 144 -20.52 0.92 -16.54
CA TYR A 144 -20.73 -0.47 -16.12
C TYR A 144 -19.90 -0.87 -14.90
N PHE A 145 -18.91 -0.07 -14.50
CA PHE A 145 -17.91 -0.44 -13.51
C PHE A 145 -18.55 -0.87 -12.20
N HIS A 146 -19.55 -0.13 -11.70
CA HIS A 146 -20.28 -0.49 -10.48
C HIS A 146 -21.08 -1.80 -10.59
N ARG A 147 -21.54 -2.18 -11.78
CA ARG A 147 -22.24 -3.45 -12.04
C ARG A 147 -21.24 -4.62 -12.11
N LEU A 148 -20.06 -4.39 -12.68
CA LEU A 148 -19.02 -5.40 -12.83
C LEU A 148 -18.31 -5.68 -11.50
N THR A 149 -18.16 -4.67 -10.66
CA THR A 149 -17.37 -4.73 -9.42
C THR A 149 -18.16 -5.30 -8.24
N THR A 150 -18.60 -6.55 -8.38
CA THR A 150 -19.34 -7.28 -7.34
C THR A 150 -18.42 -7.93 -6.30
N PHE A 151 -18.98 -8.27 -5.12
CA PHE A 151 -18.24 -9.04 -4.11
C PHE A 151 -17.78 -10.40 -4.66
N GLY A 152 -18.60 -11.06 -5.49
CA GLY A 152 -18.24 -12.32 -6.15
C GLY A 152 -17.01 -12.20 -7.05
N LEU A 153 -16.93 -11.15 -7.88
CA LEU A 153 -15.73 -10.90 -8.70
C LEU A 153 -14.49 -10.69 -7.82
N SER A 154 -14.62 -9.94 -6.73
CA SER A 154 -13.50 -9.74 -5.80
C SER A 154 -13.01 -11.06 -5.21
N LEU A 155 -13.92 -11.95 -4.79
CA LEU A 155 -13.54 -13.25 -4.23
C LEU A 155 -12.90 -14.16 -5.27
N ILE A 156 -13.40 -14.17 -6.51
CA ILE A 156 -12.81 -14.95 -7.61
C ILE A 156 -11.37 -14.47 -7.89
N LEU A 157 -11.16 -13.16 -8.00
CA LEU A 157 -9.83 -12.60 -8.23
C LEU A 157 -8.87 -12.90 -7.08
N LEU A 158 -9.33 -12.84 -5.83
CA LEU A 158 -8.51 -13.23 -4.67
C LEU A 158 -8.20 -14.72 -4.64
N ALA A 159 -9.17 -15.58 -4.95
CA ALA A 159 -8.94 -17.02 -5.03
C ALA A 159 -7.88 -17.35 -6.09
N LEU A 160 -7.95 -16.70 -7.26
CA LEU A 160 -6.90 -16.81 -8.28
C LEU A 160 -5.56 -16.26 -7.79
N ALA A 161 -5.56 -15.12 -7.08
CA ALA A 161 -4.34 -14.55 -6.51
C ALA A 161 -3.65 -15.53 -5.53
N PHE A 162 -4.41 -16.14 -4.62
CA PHE A 162 -3.92 -17.15 -3.70
C PHE A 162 -3.42 -18.40 -4.45
N CYS A 163 -4.17 -18.90 -5.42
CA CYS A 163 -3.74 -20.04 -6.23
C CYS A 163 -2.42 -19.74 -6.96
N ILE A 164 -2.27 -18.55 -7.54
CA ILE A 164 -1.02 -18.15 -8.19
C ILE A 164 0.09 -18.12 -7.13
N GLU A 165 -0.08 -17.36 -6.06
CA GLU A 165 0.96 -17.18 -5.02
C GLU A 165 1.45 -18.49 -4.39
N PHE A 166 0.57 -19.47 -4.15
CA PHE A 166 0.99 -20.76 -3.60
C PHE A 166 1.59 -21.73 -4.64
N ASN A 167 1.54 -21.40 -5.93
CA ASN A 167 2.03 -22.28 -7.00
C ASN A 167 3.13 -21.64 -7.86
N THR A 168 3.56 -20.40 -7.59
CA THR A 168 4.66 -19.75 -8.30
C THR A 168 5.63 -19.05 -7.35
N ASN A 169 6.91 -19.10 -7.72
CA ASN A 169 8.01 -18.42 -7.01
C ASN A 169 8.16 -16.94 -7.43
N SER A 170 7.33 -16.45 -8.35
CA SER A 170 7.44 -15.08 -8.89
C SER A 170 6.28 -14.21 -8.42
N THR A 171 6.64 -13.14 -7.71
CA THR A 171 5.67 -12.15 -7.22
C THR A 171 4.97 -11.38 -8.35
N LEU A 172 5.55 -11.40 -9.56
CA LEU A 172 5.06 -10.69 -10.75
C LEU A 172 3.59 -11.01 -11.08
N TYR A 173 3.21 -12.28 -10.95
CA TYR A 173 1.93 -12.78 -11.45
C TYR A 173 0.74 -12.46 -10.55
N TYR A 174 0.97 -12.21 -9.26
CA TYR A 174 -0.11 -11.85 -8.32
C TYR A 174 0.03 -10.42 -7.77
N ARG A 175 1.25 -9.86 -7.66
CA ARG A 175 1.51 -8.50 -7.13
C ARG A 175 1.33 -7.43 -8.21
N ASN A 176 0.09 -7.31 -8.72
CA ASN A 176 -0.27 -6.35 -9.77
C ASN A 176 -1.66 -5.75 -9.55
N PHE A 177 -2.07 -4.84 -10.44
CA PHE A 177 -3.37 -4.18 -10.37
C PHE A 177 -4.55 -5.15 -10.39
N LEU A 178 -4.43 -6.33 -11.02
CA LEU A 178 -5.55 -7.24 -11.25
C LEU A 178 -5.82 -8.14 -10.05
N PHE A 179 -4.78 -8.77 -9.51
CA PHE A 179 -4.92 -9.81 -8.48
C PHE A 179 -4.73 -9.29 -7.05
N MET A 180 -3.87 -8.29 -6.85
CA MET A 180 -3.68 -7.67 -5.52
C MET A 180 -4.32 -6.29 -5.42
N GLY A 181 -4.48 -5.54 -6.52
CA GLY A 181 -5.08 -4.21 -6.47
C GLY A 181 -6.61 -4.21 -6.52
N LEU A 182 -7.15 -4.68 -7.64
CA LEU A 182 -8.56 -4.59 -8.01
C LEU A 182 -9.50 -5.27 -7.01
N PRO A 183 -9.26 -6.51 -6.52
CA PRO A 183 -10.18 -7.13 -5.58
C PRO A 183 -10.36 -6.30 -4.30
N PHE A 184 -9.27 -5.87 -3.66
CA PHE A 184 -9.38 -5.05 -2.45
C PHE A 184 -10.01 -3.67 -2.74
N PHE A 185 -9.75 -3.07 -3.91
CA PHE A 185 -10.47 -1.87 -4.33
C PHE A 185 -11.98 -2.13 -4.47
N ILE A 186 -12.38 -3.27 -5.04
CA ILE A 186 -13.78 -3.68 -5.15
C ILE A 186 -14.39 -3.90 -3.77
N MET A 187 -13.70 -4.57 -2.84
CA MET A 187 -14.17 -4.75 -1.47
C MET A 187 -14.47 -3.41 -0.79
N GLY A 188 -13.57 -2.42 -0.94
CA GLY A 188 -13.78 -1.06 -0.46
C GLY A 188 -15.08 -0.45 -1.01
N MET A 189 -15.31 -0.55 -2.32
CA MET A 189 -16.55 -0.06 -2.94
C MET A 189 -17.80 -0.79 -2.42
N GLN A 190 -17.71 -2.11 -2.19
CA GLN A 190 -18.82 -2.88 -1.64
C GLN A 190 -19.11 -2.49 -0.18
N PHE A 191 -18.08 -2.21 0.62
CA PHE A 191 -18.26 -1.68 1.98
C PHE A 191 -18.93 -0.31 1.96
N ALA A 192 -18.58 0.56 1.01
CA ALA A 192 -19.26 1.85 0.84
C ALA A 192 -20.72 1.67 0.40
N LYS A 193 -20.99 0.78 -0.56
CA LYS A 193 -22.34 0.44 -1.04
C LYS A 193 -23.24 -0.09 0.07
N HIS A 194 -22.70 -0.90 0.97
CA HIS A 194 -23.45 -1.54 2.05
C HIS A 194 -23.24 -0.87 3.42
N ARG A 195 -22.72 0.36 3.45
CA ARG A 195 -22.38 1.09 4.67
C ARG A 195 -23.52 1.11 5.70
N GLU A 196 -24.74 1.46 5.29
CA GLU A 196 -25.87 1.55 6.21
C GLU A 196 -26.20 0.19 6.85
N ARG A 197 -26.07 -0.91 6.09
CA ARG A 197 -26.24 -2.27 6.64
C ARG A 197 -25.12 -2.62 7.62
N ILE A 198 -23.88 -2.25 7.32
CA ILE A 198 -22.72 -2.46 8.20
C ILE A 198 -22.92 -1.72 9.53
N LEU A 199 -23.45 -0.49 9.49
CA LEU A 199 -23.71 0.31 10.69
C LEU A 199 -24.89 -0.23 11.51
N ALA A 200 -25.96 -0.68 10.83
CA ALA A 200 -27.13 -1.26 11.48
C ALA A 200 -26.84 -2.65 12.10
N TYR A 201 -25.88 -3.39 11.54
CA TYR A 201 -25.58 -4.74 12.00
C TYR A 201 -24.81 -4.74 13.33
N ASN A 202 -25.42 -5.32 14.36
CA ASN A 202 -24.81 -5.43 15.68
C ASN A 202 -24.40 -6.87 16.00
N LEU A 203 -23.09 -7.13 15.97
CA LEU A 203 -22.50 -8.34 16.54
C LEU A 203 -22.46 -8.26 18.07
N SER A 204 -22.81 -9.36 18.74
CA SER A 204 -22.58 -9.51 20.18
C SER A 204 -21.10 -9.42 20.51
N SER A 205 -20.76 -8.99 21.73
CA SER A 205 -19.37 -8.89 22.18
C SER A 205 -18.63 -10.22 22.07
N ALA A 206 -19.28 -11.34 22.40
CA ALA A 206 -18.72 -12.68 22.25
C ALA A 206 -18.33 -12.99 20.80
N ARG A 207 -19.18 -12.64 19.81
CA ARG A 207 -18.87 -12.86 18.39
C ARG A 207 -17.71 -11.98 17.91
N LYS A 208 -17.63 -10.74 18.38
CA LYS A 208 -16.49 -9.85 18.07
C LYS A 208 -15.18 -10.46 18.57
N TRP A 209 -15.16 -10.90 19.83
CA TRP A 209 -13.99 -11.58 20.42
C TRP A 209 -13.64 -12.87 19.69
N ALA A 210 -14.62 -13.71 19.35
CA ALA A 210 -14.40 -14.94 18.60
C ALA A 210 -13.77 -14.67 17.22
N ILE A 211 -14.25 -13.66 16.49
CA ILE A 211 -13.66 -13.27 15.20
C ILE A 211 -12.24 -12.75 15.38
N SER A 212 -12.00 -11.88 16.36
CA SER A 212 -10.66 -11.34 16.63
C SER A 212 -9.67 -12.43 17.02
N LEU A 213 -10.05 -13.34 17.93
CA LEU A 213 -9.22 -14.48 18.33
C LEU A 213 -9.01 -15.46 17.18
N GLY A 214 -10.03 -15.68 16.32
CA GLY A 214 -9.90 -16.49 15.13
C GLY A 214 -8.89 -15.92 14.12
N ILE A 215 -8.90 -14.61 13.89
CA ILE A 215 -7.92 -13.94 13.04
C ILE A 215 -6.51 -14.04 13.65
N VAL A 216 -6.37 -13.79 14.96
CA VAL A 216 -5.07 -13.92 15.64
C VAL A 216 -4.55 -15.36 15.58
N GLY A 217 -5.41 -16.34 15.85
CA GLY A 217 -5.06 -17.76 15.72
C GLY A 217 -4.62 -18.13 14.31
N LEU A 218 -5.32 -17.62 13.29
CA LEU A 218 -4.94 -17.84 11.89
C LEU A 218 -3.58 -17.23 11.55
N ILE A 219 -3.29 -16.01 12.01
CA ILE A 219 -1.96 -15.39 11.84
C ILE A 219 -0.87 -16.25 12.48
N LEU A 220 -1.11 -16.78 13.68
CA LEU A 220 -0.15 -17.66 14.38
C LEU A 220 0.06 -18.98 13.64
N LEU A 221 -1.00 -19.58 13.10
CA LEU A 221 -0.92 -20.79 12.28
C LEU A 221 -0.14 -20.53 10.99
N GLU A 222 -0.46 -19.46 10.27
CA GLU A 222 0.26 -19.08 9.06
C GLU A 222 1.74 -18.79 9.34
N TYR A 223 2.05 -18.11 10.44
CA TYR A 223 3.44 -17.92 10.87
C TYR A 223 4.17 -19.24 11.09
N GLY A 224 3.54 -20.18 11.82
CA GLY A 224 4.15 -21.46 12.16
C GLY A 224 4.29 -22.43 10.98
N PHE A 225 3.35 -22.43 10.04
CA PHE A 225 3.29 -23.42 8.95
C PHE A 225 3.78 -22.88 7.60
N MET A 226 3.60 -21.58 7.33
CA MET A 226 3.86 -20.98 6.02
C MET A 226 5.01 -19.98 6.04
N GLY A 227 5.50 -19.58 7.22
CA GLY A 227 6.57 -18.59 7.35
C GLY A 227 6.16 -17.20 6.87
N THR A 228 7.13 -16.37 6.46
CA THR A 228 6.92 -14.94 6.15
C THR A 228 7.11 -14.57 4.66
N GLU A 229 7.30 -15.56 3.79
CA GLU A 229 7.71 -15.35 2.40
C GLU A 229 6.56 -14.89 1.49
N HIS A 230 5.32 -15.18 1.88
CA HIS A 230 4.13 -14.79 1.13
C HIS A 230 3.76 -13.31 1.37
N ASP A 231 3.15 -12.69 0.37
CA ASP A 231 2.54 -11.37 0.46
C ASP A 231 1.04 -11.44 0.81
N LEU A 232 0.30 -12.45 0.32
CA LEU A 232 -1.09 -12.68 0.68
C LEU A 232 -1.20 -13.88 1.60
N TYR A 233 -1.86 -13.63 2.72
CA TYR A 233 -2.29 -14.64 3.66
C TYR A 233 -3.81 -14.57 3.77
N PRO A 234 -4.51 -15.70 3.95
CA PRO A 234 -5.91 -15.68 4.34
C PRO A 234 -6.18 -14.73 5.52
N SER A 235 -5.28 -14.67 6.51
CA SER A 235 -5.39 -13.70 7.59
C SER A 235 -5.23 -12.25 7.16
N SER A 236 -4.45 -11.93 6.12
CA SER A 236 -4.27 -10.55 5.66
C SER A 236 -5.56 -10.02 5.03
N LEU A 237 -6.31 -10.86 4.32
CA LEU A 237 -7.67 -10.57 3.84
C LEU A 237 -8.64 -10.31 5.00
N LEU A 238 -8.67 -11.23 5.98
CA LEU A 238 -9.62 -11.15 7.10
C LEU A 238 -9.31 -9.98 8.03
N SER A 239 -8.05 -9.81 8.41
CA SER A 239 -7.59 -8.74 9.30
C SER A 239 -7.80 -7.37 8.68
N SER A 240 -7.38 -7.15 7.42
CA SER A 240 -7.59 -5.87 6.75
C SER A 240 -9.08 -5.53 6.64
N SER A 241 -9.94 -6.50 6.32
CA SER A 241 -11.39 -6.32 6.24
C SER A 241 -11.99 -6.00 7.61
N ALA A 242 -11.63 -6.75 8.65
CA ALA A 242 -12.12 -6.54 10.00
C ALA A 242 -11.71 -5.17 10.56
N ILE A 243 -10.44 -4.78 10.38
CA ILE A 243 -9.91 -3.47 10.76
C ILE A 243 -10.64 -2.35 10.01
N PHE A 244 -10.88 -2.50 8.70
CA PHE A 244 -11.58 -1.51 7.90
C PHE A 244 -13.04 -1.32 8.36
N LEU A 245 -13.76 -2.44 8.58
CA LEU A 245 -15.14 -2.42 9.07
C LEU A 245 -15.23 -1.84 10.48
N TYR A 246 -14.27 -2.15 11.35
CA TYR A 246 -14.16 -1.54 12.67
C TYR A 246 -14.03 -0.01 12.56
N ALA A 247 -13.15 0.49 11.68
CA ALA A 247 -12.94 1.92 11.48
C ALA A 247 -14.17 2.63 10.89
N ILE A 248 -14.92 1.99 9.98
CA ILE A 248 -16.20 2.54 9.48
C ILE A 248 -17.21 2.68 10.62
N ARG A 249 -17.35 1.64 11.45
CA ARG A 249 -18.37 1.58 12.50
C ARG A 249 -18.06 2.50 13.67
N ASN A 250 -16.79 2.57 14.05
CA ASN A 250 -16.33 3.25 15.26
C ASN A 250 -15.53 4.50 14.90
N GLY A 251 -16.11 5.40 14.09
CA GLY A 251 -15.36 6.44 13.38
C GLY A 251 -14.62 7.44 14.26
N THR A 252 -14.96 7.54 15.54
CA THR A 252 -14.38 8.50 16.49
C THR A 252 -13.75 7.84 17.72
N ASN A 253 -13.64 6.51 17.77
CA ASN A 253 -13.10 5.80 18.94
C ASN A 253 -11.60 6.02 19.15
N ILE A 254 -10.84 6.26 18.07
CA ILE A 254 -9.41 6.53 18.14
C ILE A 254 -9.19 7.93 17.60
N ASP A 255 -8.89 8.88 18.49
CA ASP A 255 -8.56 10.25 18.12
C ASP A 255 -7.22 10.65 18.73
N VAL A 256 -6.16 10.42 17.95
CA VAL A 256 -4.79 10.76 18.35
C VAL A 256 -4.24 11.79 17.37
N PRO A 257 -3.94 13.03 17.81
CA PRO A 257 -3.56 14.13 16.93
C PRO A 257 -2.38 13.83 15.99
N ILE A 258 -1.34 13.14 16.49
CA ILE A 258 -0.17 12.79 15.66
C ILE A 258 -0.53 11.80 14.56
N LEU A 259 -1.37 10.80 14.84
CA LEU A 259 -1.81 9.82 13.85
C LEU A 259 -2.70 10.46 12.79
N ASN A 260 -3.61 11.34 13.21
CA ASN A 260 -4.43 12.13 12.30
C ASN A 260 -3.58 12.98 11.35
N ASN A 261 -2.53 13.60 11.88
CA ASN A 261 -1.64 14.44 11.07
C ASN A 261 -0.86 13.59 10.05
N ILE A 262 -0.30 12.45 10.47
CA ILE A 262 0.36 11.49 9.57
C ILE A 262 -0.59 11.06 8.45
N ALA A 263 -1.78 10.59 8.80
CA ALA A 263 -2.75 10.09 7.82
C ALA A 263 -3.20 11.14 6.81
N LYS A 264 -3.43 12.38 7.25
CA LYS A 264 -3.93 13.47 6.39
C LYS A 264 -2.86 14.06 5.51
N ARG A 265 -1.65 14.24 6.04
CA ARG A 265 -0.62 15.08 5.41
C ARG A 265 0.56 14.27 4.91
N TYR A 266 1.03 13.28 5.66
CA TYR A 266 2.37 12.73 5.44
C TYR A 266 2.38 11.32 4.87
N ALA A 267 1.32 10.54 5.01
CA ALA A 267 1.28 9.12 4.62
C ALA A 267 1.77 8.84 3.19
N THR A 268 1.33 9.63 2.20
CA THR A 268 1.77 9.47 0.80
C THR A 268 3.26 9.76 0.62
N MET A 269 3.77 10.81 1.26
CA MET A 269 5.18 11.17 1.14
C MET A 269 6.08 10.18 1.89
N ILE A 270 5.67 9.73 3.07
CA ILE A 270 6.34 8.64 3.81
C ILE A 270 6.42 7.40 2.92
N TYR A 271 5.30 7.03 2.29
CA TYR A 271 5.25 5.92 1.35
C TYR A 271 6.24 6.09 0.17
N ILE A 272 6.37 7.29 -0.41
CA ILE A 272 7.31 7.51 -1.53
C ILE A 272 8.77 7.51 -1.05
N ILE A 273 9.08 8.10 0.10
CA ILE A 273 10.48 8.38 0.50
C ILE A 273 11.13 7.27 1.33
N HIS A 274 10.36 6.45 2.06
CA HIS A 274 10.94 5.43 2.94
C HIS A 274 11.85 4.41 2.22
N PRO A 275 11.60 3.95 0.97
CA PRO A 275 12.50 3.01 0.31
C PRO A 275 13.85 3.63 -0.01
N PHE A 276 13.87 4.92 -0.37
CA PHE A 276 15.10 5.68 -0.55
C PHE A 276 15.89 5.84 0.75
N ILE A 277 15.21 6.11 1.87
CA ILE A 277 15.88 6.19 3.18
C ILE A 277 16.42 4.81 3.59
N ILE A 278 15.67 3.73 3.32
CA ILE A 278 16.15 2.36 3.53
C ILE A 278 17.40 2.08 2.69
N PHE A 279 17.39 2.50 1.43
CA PHE A 279 18.52 2.35 0.51
C PHE A 279 19.77 3.05 1.04
N ILE A 280 19.68 4.32 1.42
CA ILE A 280 20.81 5.07 2.04
C ILE A 280 21.23 4.41 3.36
N PHE A 281 20.27 4.08 4.23
CA PHE A 281 20.54 3.51 5.54
C PHE A 281 21.31 2.19 5.42
N ARG A 282 20.96 1.35 4.44
CA ARG A 282 21.65 0.09 4.14
C ARG A 282 23.11 0.27 3.70
N GLN A 283 23.43 1.37 3.02
CA GLN A 283 24.78 1.68 2.55
C GLN A 283 25.64 2.31 3.65
N LEU A 284 25.07 3.22 4.46
CA LEU A 284 25.83 4.01 5.42
C LEU A 284 26.00 3.33 6.78
N MET A 285 25.03 2.52 7.22
CA MET A 285 25.00 2.05 8.59
C MET A 285 25.69 0.69 8.75
N PRO A 286 26.72 0.57 9.61
CA PRO A 286 27.33 -0.71 9.91
C PRO A 286 26.31 -1.67 10.54
N ARG A 287 26.47 -2.97 10.27
CA ARG A 287 25.58 -4.04 10.74
C ARG A 287 25.81 -4.35 12.23
N ASN A 288 25.43 -3.41 13.09
CA ASN A 288 25.52 -3.50 14.55
C ASN A 288 24.14 -3.42 15.21
N GLY A 289 24.08 -3.33 16.54
CA GLY A 289 22.81 -3.23 17.27
C GLY A 289 21.94 -2.04 16.85
N ILE A 290 22.52 -0.91 16.47
CA ILE A 290 21.77 0.27 15.98
C ILE A 290 21.06 -0.06 14.66
N TYR A 291 21.71 -0.83 13.78
CA TYR A 291 21.11 -1.31 12.53
C TYR A 291 19.82 -2.10 12.78
N SER A 292 19.79 -2.95 13.82
CA SER A 292 18.61 -3.73 14.19
C SER A 292 17.41 -2.86 14.59
N PHE A 293 17.64 -1.64 15.08
CA PHE A 293 16.60 -0.66 15.38
C PHE A 293 16.38 0.35 14.23
N GLY A 294 16.98 0.11 13.07
CA GLY A 294 16.93 0.99 11.90
C GLY A 294 15.53 1.35 11.45
N PHE A 295 14.55 0.46 11.66
CA PHE A 295 13.13 0.72 11.39
C PHE A 295 12.65 2.05 11.99
N PHE A 296 12.94 2.31 13.27
CA PHE A 296 12.49 3.52 13.96
C PHE A 296 13.14 4.78 13.39
N ILE A 297 14.43 4.67 13.04
CA ILE A 297 15.20 5.75 12.41
C ILE A 297 14.62 6.06 11.03
N ILE A 298 14.41 5.03 10.21
CA ILE A 298 13.84 5.15 8.87
C ILE A 298 12.45 5.79 8.91
N LEU A 299 11.58 5.34 9.82
CA LEU A 299 10.24 5.92 9.96
C LEU A 299 10.29 7.38 10.39
N LEU A 300 11.14 7.70 11.37
CA LEU A 300 11.32 9.07 11.86
C LEU A 300 11.85 9.98 10.75
N LEU A 301 12.90 9.58 10.03
CA LEU A 301 13.45 10.35 8.92
C LEU A 301 12.43 10.51 7.79
N SER A 302 11.66 9.47 7.47
CA SER A 302 10.58 9.53 6.48
C SER A 302 9.53 10.57 6.88
N TYR A 303 9.16 10.60 8.15
CA TYR A 303 8.21 11.56 8.70
C TYR A 303 8.76 13.00 8.67
N LEU A 304 9.99 13.21 9.13
CA LEU A 304 10.63 14.53 9.16
C LEU A 304 10.83 15.11 7.75
N LEU A 305 11.29 14.31 6.79
CA LEU A 305 11.41 14.73 5.39
C LEU A 305 10.04 15.03 4.77
N SER A 306 9.01 14.27 5.12
CA SER A 306 7.64 14.54 4.70
C SER A 306 7.11 15.87 5.25
N MET A 307 7.45 16.21 6.49
CA MET A 307 7.13 17.51 7.09
C MET A 307 7.87 18.66 6.39
N ALA A 308 9.17 18.49 6.14
CA ALA A 308 9.98 19.49 5.45
C ALA A 308 9.45 19.76 4.04
N PHE A 309 9.15 18.71 3.27
CA PHE A 309 8.56 18.83 1.93
C PHE A 309 7.22 19.58 1.96
N GLN A 310 6.33 19.25 2.90
CA GLN A 310 5.04 19.92 3.03
C GLN A 310 5.14 21.40 3.44
N LYS A 311 6.07 21.76 4.34
CA LYS A 311 6.22 23.13 4.83
C LYS A 311 6.99 24.04 3.86
N VAL A 312 8.02 23.51 3.21
CA VAL A 312 8.98 24.31 2.44
C VAL A 312 8.72 24.25 0.94
N VAL A 313 8.43 23.07 0.41
CA VAL A 313 8.43 22.84 -1.04
C VAL A 313 7.03 23.02 -1.63
N ARG A 314 6.00 22.46 -1.00
CA ARG A 314 4.63 22.51 -1.52
C ARG A 314 4.07 23.94 -1.71
N PRO A 315 4.24 24.89 -0.76
CA PRO A 315 3.76 26.26 -0.96
C PRO A 315 4.49 26.98 -2.10
N ARG A 316 5.81 26.75 -2.24
CA ARG A 316 6.65 27.36 -3.28
C ARG A 316 6.33 26.84 -4.69
N ILE A 317 6.02 25.55 -4.83
CA ILE A 317 5.58 24.97 -6.11
C ILE A 317 4.21 25.51 -6.51
N ILE A 318 3.27 25.64 -5.56
CA ILE A 318 1.94 26.18 -5.85
C ILE A 318 2.01 27.65 -6.28
N SER A 319 2.92 28.45 -5.71
CA SER A 319 3.14 29.84 -6.14
C SER A 319 3.79 30.00 -7.52
N LEU A 320 4.32 28.92 -8.10
CA LEU A 320 4.99 28.91 -9.40
C LEU A 320 4.10 28.36 -10.54
N LEU A 321 2.92 27.82 -10.22
CA LEU A 321 1.97 27.34 -11.22
C LEU A 321 1.00 28.47 -11.58
N PRO A 322 0.77 28.77 -12.88
CA PRO A 322 -0.25 29.72 -13.29
C PRO A 322 -1.63 29.21 -12.83
N ALA A 323 -2.45 30.15 -12.34
CA ALA A 323 -3.74 29.91 -11.68
C ALA A 323 -4.73 29.11 -12.53
#